data_AF-A0A0C9SVI1-F1
#
_entry.id   AF-A0A0C9SVI1-F1
#
_cell.length_a   1.000
_cell.length_b   1.000
_cell.length_c   1.000
_cell.angle_alpha   90.00
_cell.angle_beta   90.00
_cell.angle_gamma   90.00
#
_symmetry.space_group_name_H-M   'P 1'
#
loop_
_entity.id
_entity.type
_entity.pdbx_description
1 polymer ?
#
loop_
_entity_poly.entity_id
_entity_poly.type
_entity_poly.pdbx_seq_one_letter_code
_entity_poly.pdbx_strand_id
1 'polypeptide(L)'
;MTSTILDLERLFPVHFAIANASGVPGDVSDKIRAAYATDPAIIRAKDAYGYSPVHLAADSENSEASRALSRLGISIMELLADRRTFSTSPGRITAFKACQAYMRVNRKRLTMTVNERPMAGYSREQLMGEMELKRALGDVIPCSDEEYVRSRKWGCSCGKCTEGWLSPRMRFRLLTNAEIYADLAQGHQYFHKANEALSEIDIMGDVGLCYVPKELWPGLCMTFSSGYIVVIRAIARILERPHGIPTPPIVLAELRSGNVNSSATRAARFFFQKGGQIEHALDYLTNFAEVQSPLGDGDFDDSWNGKGMYKDDPGSPVAVTSLKWRTAPVCDNDLEFRMVRRHLGLHDDQRWGPYDEEGAGEEDDDEDEEEDEEEDEEFENNGMVVDAEEDEDEDEDEEL
;
A
#
# COMPACT_ATOMS: atom_id res chain seq x y z
N MET A 1 24.53 26.64 -24.15
CA MET A 1 25.14 27.74 -23.38
C MET A 1 25.32 27.25 -21.96
N THR A 2 26.54 27.11 -21.47
CA THR A 2 26.82 26.72 -20.09
C THR A 2 26.82 27.97 -19.20
N SER A 3 25.69 28.31 -18.59
CA SER A 3 25.69 29.29 -17.50
C SER A 3 26.64 28.80 -16.42
N THR A 4 27.52 29.67 -15.91
CA THR A 4 28.41 29.29 -14.82
C THR A 4 27.61 29.15 -13.53
N ILE A 5 28.11 28.37 -12.56
CA ILE A 5 27.48 28.21 -11.25
C ILE A 5 27.21 29.58 -10.58
N LEU A 6 28.14 30.53 -10.75
CA LEU A 6 28.04 31.90 -10.24
C LEU A 6 26.88 32.69 -10.89
N ASP A 7 26.58 32.41 -12.16
CA ASP A 7 25.45 33.05 -12.85
C ASP A 7 24.12 32.56 -12.27
N LEU A 8 24.01 31.27 -11.94
CA LEU A 8 22.80 30.70 -11.33
C LEU A 8 22.56 31.23 -9.92
N GLU A 9 23.60 31.35 -9.10
CA GLU A 9 23.50 31.94 -7.76
C GLU A 9 23.02 33.39 -7.81
N ARG A 10 23.51 34.17 -8.78
CA ARG A 10 23.08 35.56 -8.93
C ARG A 10 21.64 35.69 -9.44
N LEU A 11 21.22 34.82 -10.35
CA LEU A 11 19.89 34.86 -10.96
C LEU A 11 18.80 34.26 -10.07
N PHE A 12 19.13 33.22 -9.30
CA PHE A 12 18.19 32.45 -8.48
C PHE A 12 18.79 32.14 -7.10
N PRO A 13 19.12 33.16 -6.28
CA PRO A 13 19.84 32.96 -5.01
C PRO A 13 19.06 32.10 -4.02
N VAL A 14 17.73 32.17 -4.01
CA VAL A 14 16.89 31.32 -3.15
C VAL A 14 16.94 29.87 -3.59
N HIS A 15 16.79 29.59 -4.90
CA HIS A 15 16.92 28.22 -5.41
C HIS A 15 18.30 27.65 -5.15
N PHE A 16 19.33 28.45 -5.38
CA PHE A 16 20.72 28.06 -5.13
C PHE A 16 20.96 27.74 -3.65
N ALA A 17 20.45 28.56 -2.74
CA ALA A 17 20.55 28.32 -1.30
C ALA A 17 19.85 27.01 -0.87
N ILE A 18 18.69 26.69 -1.46
CA ILE A 18 17.94 25.47 -1.18
C ILE A 18 18.70 24.24 -1.71
N ALA A 19 19.16 24.29 -2.96
CA ALA A 19 19.84 23.19 -3.63
C ALA A 19 21.22 22.87 -3.02
N ASN A 20 21.91 23.88 -2.48
CA ASN A 20 23.24 23.74 -1.90
C ASN A 20 23.24 23.83 -0.36
N ALA A 21 22.10 23.54 0.28
CA ALA A 21 22.02 23.55 1.73
C ALA A 21 23.04 22.58 2.32
N SER A 22 23.95 23.11 3.14
CA SER A 22 25.13 22.40 3.66
C SER A 22 24.81 21.43 4.81
N GLY A 23 23.53 21.27 5.15
CA GLY A 23 23.07 20.59 6.37
C GLY A 23 23.36 21.36 7.66
N VAL A 24 24.01 22.53 7.59
CA VAL A 24 24.21 23.42 8.75
C VAL A 24 22.85 24.03 9.13
N PRO A 25 22.34 23.78 10.36
CA PRO A 25 21.05 24.31 10.78
C PRO A 25 21.01 25.84 10.72
N GLY A 26 19.95 26.40 10.13
CA GLY A 26 19.73 27.85 10.05
C GLY A 26 20.34 28.54 8.83
N ASP A 27 21.36 27.95 8.19
CA ASP A 27 22.08 28.55 7.07
C ASP A 27 21.16 28.84 5.88
N VAL A 28 20.31 27.86 5.51
CA VAL A 28 19.36 28.03 4.41
C VAL A 28 18.28 29.05 4.75
N SER A 29 17.74 29.06 5.99
CA SER A 29 16.76 30.05 6.42
C SER A 29 17.30 31.48 6.37
N ASP A 30 18.55 31.67 6.79
CA ASP A 30 19.20 32.98 6.81
C ASP A 30 19.43 33.51 5.39
N LYS A 31 19.90 32.65 4.48
CA LYS A 31 20.07 32.98 3.07
C LYS A 31 18.75 33.34 2.39
N ILE A 32 17.69 32.58 2.64
CA ILE A 32 16.34 32.87 2.09
C ILE A 32 15.85 34.24 2.60
N ARG A 33 15.99 34.52 3.90
CA ARG A 33 15.58 35.80 4.50
C ARG A 33 16.39 36.99 3.98
N ALA A 34 17.71 36.83 3.83
CA ALA A 34 18.58 37.87 3.29
C ALA A 34 18.23 38.20 1.83
N ALA A 35 17.98 37.18 1.00
CA ALA A 35 17.54 37.36 -0.38
C ALA A 35 16.17 38.07 -0.43
N TYR A 36 15.20 37.63 0.39
CA TYR A 36 13.87 38.23 0.46
C TYR A 36 13.89 39.69 0.92
N ALA A 37 14.77 40.04 1.86
CA ALA A 37 14.95 41.42 2.32
C ALA A 37 15.47 42.35 1.21
N THR A 38 16.17 41.79 0.22
CA THR A 38 16.66 42.54 -0.95
C THR A 38 15.58 42.66 -2.02
N ASP A 39 14.87 41.56 -2.30
CA ASP A 39 13.77 41.52 -3.26
C ASP A 39 12.67 40.55 -2.80
N PRO A 40 11.51 41.04 -2.31
CA PRO A 40 10.41 40.19 -1.90
C PRO A 40 9.80 39.33 -3.01
N ALA A 41 9.95 39.70 -4.28
CA ALA A 41 9.42 38.91 -5.40
C ALA A 41 10.21 37.62 -5.63
N ILE A 42 11.43 37.53 -5.09
CA ILE A 42 12.36 36.42 -5.36
C ILE A 42 11.86 35.06 -4.85
N ILE A 43 11.03 35.05 -3.81
CA ILE A 43 10.42 33.80 -3.30
C ILE A 43 9.33 33.25 -4.24
N ARG A 44 8.94 34.03 -5.25
CA ARG A 44 7.94 33.71 -6.29
C ARG A 44 8.59 33.48 -7.65
N ALA A 45 9.87 33.84 -7.80
CA ALA A 45 10.61 33.70 -9.04
C ALA A 45 10.66 32.22 -9.47
N LYS A 46 10.52 31.96 -10.76
CA LYS A 46 10.67 30.62 -11.31
C LYS A 46 12.05 30.46 -11.91
N ASP A 47 12.71 29.33 -11.68
CA ASP A 47 14.00 29.01 -12.30
C ASP A 47 13.83 28.63 -13.79
N ALA A 48 14.94 28.25 -14.43
CA ALA A 48 14.96 27.81 -15.82
C ALA A 48 14.08 26.57 -16.11
N TYR A 49 13.70 25.82 -15.08
CA TYR A 49 12.85 24.63 -15.16
C TYR A 49 11.40 24.91 -14.72
N GLY A 50 11.08 26.16 -14.38
CA GLY A 50 9.76 26.58 -13.92
C GLY A 50 9.49 26.29 -12.44
N TYR A 51 10.47 25.85 -11.66
CA TYR A 51 10.30 25.65 -10.21
C TYR A 51 10.30 27.00 -9.51
N SER A 52 9.30 27.23 -8.65
CA SER A 52 9.45 28.25 -7.62
C SER A 52 10.26 27.69 -6.44
N PRO A 53 10.82 28.56 -5.57
CA PRO A 53 11.56 28.13 -4.39
C PRO A 53 10.82 27.11 -3.53
N VAL A 54 9.51 27.26 -3.36
CA VAL A 54 8.72 26.33 -2.53
C VAL A 54 8.58 24.95 -3.18
N HIS A 55 8.52 24.87 -4.51
CA HIS A 55 8.55 23.58 -5.20
C HIS A 55 9.91 22.92 -5.04
N LEU A 56 11.00 23.68 -5.17
CA LEU A 56 12.35 23.14 -5.01
C LEU A 56 12.62 22.70 -3.56
N ALA A 57 12.15 23.46 -2.56
CA ALA A 57 12.26 23.08 -1.15
C ALA A 57 11.50 21.78 -0.85
N ALA A 58 10.29 21.65 -1.40
CA ALA A 58 9.49 20.44 -1.29
C ALA A 58 10.14 19.22 -1.97
N ASP A 59 10.67 19.40 -3.19
CA ASP A 59 11.31 18.35 -4.00
C ASP A 59 12.69 17.93 -3.44
N SER A 60 13.32 18.76 -2.61
CA SER A 60 14.63 18.47 -1.99
C SER A 60 14.55 18.04 -0.52
N GLU A 61 13.35 17.82 0.03
CA GLU A 61 13.12 17.53 1.46
C GLU A 61 13.71 18.58 2.41
N ASN A 62 13.88 19.81 1.93
CA ASN A 62 14.45 20.88 2.73
C ASN A 62 13.34 21.51 3.60
N SER A 63 12.96 20.80 4.66
CA SER A 63 11.90 21.25 5.59
C SER A 63 12.20 22.61 6.21
N GLU A 64 13.48 22.93 6.42
CA GLU A 64 13.90 24.24 6.92
C GLU A 64 13.59 25.35 5.91
N ALA A 65 13.92 25.14 4.63
CA ALA A 65 13.57 26.06 3.56
C ALA A 65 12.06 26.21 3.39
N SER A 66 11.30 25.10 3.39
CA SER A 66 9.84 25.13 3.32
C SER A 66 9.26 25.99 4.45
N ARG A 67 9.74 25.82 5.68
CA ARG A 67 9.34 26.62 6.83
C ARG A 67 9.65 28.10 6.66
N ALA A 68 10.88 28.41 6.23
CA ALA A 68 11.31 29.78 6.03
C ALA A 68 10.43 30.48 4.99
N LEU A 69 10.18 29.81 3.87
CA LEU A 69 9.33 30.29 2.78
C LEU A 69 7.88 30.49 3.23
N SER A 70 7.28 29.54 3.96
CA SER A 70 5.92 29.68 4.51
C SER A 70 5.80 30.87 5.47
N ARG A 71 6.81 31.12 6.31
CA ARG A 71 6.84 32.27 7.24
C ARG A 71 6.95 33.62 6.54
N LEU A 72 7.52 33.66 5.34
CA LEU A 72 7.61 34.86 4.51
C LEU A 72 6.30 35.17 3.76
N GLY A 73 5.24 34.41 4.01
CA GLY A 73 3.89 34.70 3.50
C GLY A 73 3.71 34.31 2.04
N ILE A 74 4.30 33.20 1.60
CA ILE A 74 3.88 32.58 0.33
C ILE A 74 2.37 32.33 0.40
N SER A 75 1.66 32.87 -0.57
CA SER A 75 0.20 32.78 -0.61
C SER A 75 -0.25 31.36 -0.94
N ILE A 76 -1.47 30.98 -0.51
CA ILE A 76 -2.12 29.73 -0.93
C ILE A 76 -2.10 29.59 -2.45
N MET A 77 -2.35 30.68 -3.18
CA MET A 77 -2.32 30.70 -4.65
C MET A 77 -0.97 30.31 -5.24
N GLU A 78 0.14 30.54 -4.53
CA GLU A 78 1.48 30.18 -4.98
C GLU A 78 1.86 28.75 -4.64
N LEU A 79 1.33 28.23 -3.53
CA LEU A 79 1.43 26.81 -3.21
C LEU A 79 0.59 25.95 -4.16
N LEU A 80 -0.55 26.50 -4.59
CA LEU A 80 -1.39 25.97 -5.65
C LEU A 80 -0.88 26.33 -7.05
N ALA A 81 0.10 27.23 -7.19
CA ALA A 81 0.57 27.65 -8.50
C ALA A 81 1.28 26.48 -9.17
N ASP A 82 0.62 25.96 -10.19
CA ASP A 82 0.97 24.72 -10.82
C ASP A 82 2.29 24.77 -11.61
N ARG A 83 3.01 23.64 -11.58
CA ARG A 83 4.08 23.32 -12.51
C ARG A 83 3.53 22.56 -13.72
N ARG A 84 4.03 22.87 -14.93
CA ARG A 84 4.06 21.89 -16.04
C ARG A 84 5.30 21.03 -15.84
N THR A 85 5.14 19.77 -15.46
CA THR A 85 6.28 18.86 -15.46
C THR A 85 6.71 18.60 -16.90
N PHE A 86 8.02 18.49 -17.15
CA PHE A 86 8.54 17.97 -18.43
C PHE A 86 8.22 16.47 -18.62
N SER A 87 7.72 15.81 -17.57
CA SER A 87 7.24 14.43 -17.60
C SER A 87 5.95 14.31 -18.41
N THR A 88 5.83 13.19 -19.12
CA THR A 88 4.74 12.80 -20.04
C THR A 88 3.34 12.77 -19.42
N SER A 89 3.20 12.96 -18.10
CA SER A 89 1.91 13.17 -17.47
C SER A 89 1.51 14.65 -17.57
N PRO A 90 0.44 15.01 -18.30
CA PRO A 90 -0.01 16.40 -18.48
C PRO A 90 -0.62 17.03 -17.20
N GLY A 91 -0.27 16.47 -16.04
CA GLY A 91 -0.77 16.87 -14.74
C GLY A 91 0.00 18.05 -14.17
N ARG A 92 -0.77 19.04 -13.71
CA ARG A 92 -0.28 20.13 -12.90
C ARG A 92 0.06 19.63 -11.48
N ILE A 93 1.29 19.87 -11.01
CA ILE A 93 1.76 19.42 -9.68
C ILE A 93 2.01 20.64 -8.78
N THR A 94 1.37 20.66 -7.62
CA THR A 94 1.57 21.65 -6.55
C THR A 94 2.79 21.30 -5.70
N ALA A 95 3.35 22.25 -4.95
CA ALA A 95 4.50 22.00 -4.07
C ALA A 95 4.21 20.87 -3.05
N PHE A 96 2.99 20.82 -2.52
CA PHE A 96 2.56 19.74 -1.63
C PHE A 96 2.55 18.37 -2.33
N LYS A 97 1.99 18.27 -3.55
CA LYS A 97 2.01 17.01 -4.31
C LYS A 97 3.44 16.60 -4.69
N ALA A 98 4.31 17.56 -4.99
CA ALA A 98 5.73 17.30 -5.26
C ALA A 98 6.43 16.72 -4.01
N CYS A 99 6.21 17.30 -2.83
CA CYS A 99 6.70 16.76 -1.56
C CYS A 99 6.26 15.31 -1.36
N GLN A 100 4.97 15.00 -1.54
CA GLN A 100 4.45 13.65 -1.38
C GLN A 100 5.02 12.67 -2.42
N ALA A 101 5.12 13.10 -3.68
CA ALA A 101 5.70 12.28 -4.75
C ALA A 101 7.16 11.94 -4.45
N TYR A 102 7.96 12.94 -4.03
CA TYR A 102 9.34 12.71 -3.64
C TYR A 102 9.45 11.75 -2.46
N MET A 103 8.67 11.96 -1.39
CA MET A 103 8.66 11.06 -0.23
C MET A 103 8.38 9.60 -0.63
N ARG A 104 7.41 9.37 -1.53
CA ARG A 104 7.10 8.03 -2.06
C ARG A 104 8.24 7.44 -2.89
N VAL A 105 8.84 8.23 -3.78
CA VAL A 105 9.98 7.79 -4.61
C VAL A 105 11.18 7.48 -3.73
N ASN A 106 11.48 8.32 -2.75
CA ASN A 106 12.58 8.11 -1.82
C ASN A 106 12.34 6.86 -0.95
N ARG A 107 11.10 6.64 -0.49
CA ARG A 107 10.68 5.39 0.16
C ARG A 107 10.96 4.18 -0.74
N LYS A 108 10.46 4.17 -1.98
CA LYS A 108 10.66 3.06 -2.92
C LYS A 108 12.14 2.81 -3.22
N ARG A 109 12.91 3.88 -3.39
CA ARG A 109 14.36 3.81 -3.61
C ARG A 109 15.06 3.15 -2.42
N LEU A 110 14.74 3.55 -1.19
CA LEU A 110 15.32 2.98 0.03
C LEU A 110 14.95 1.50 0.20
N THR A 111 13.73 1.09 -0.21
CA THR A 111 13.34 -0.32 -0.15
C THR A 111 13.96 -1.18 -1.24
N MET A 112 14.38 -0.60 -2.38
CA MET A 112 15.01 -1.33 -3.49
C MET A 112 16.54 -1.38 -3.42
N THR A 113 17.21 -0.34 -2.91
CA THR A 113 18.68 -0.19 -3.02
C THR A 113 19.47 -0.73 -1.83
N VAL A 114 18.84 -0.93 -0.68
CA VAL A 114 19.52 -1.39 0.53
C VAL A 114 19.02 -2.79 0.83
N ASN A 115 19.83 -3.80 0.48
CA ASN A 115 19.64 -5.17 0.95
C ASN A 115 19.30 -5.13 2.46
N GLU A 116 18.10 -5.60 2.78
CA GLU A 116 17.64 -6.03 4.12
C GLU A 116 17.32 -4.97 5.18
N ARG A 117 17.57 -3.67 5.01
CA ARG A 117 17.20 -2.72 6.09
C ARG A 117 15.69 -2.49 6.13
N PRO A 118 15.01 -2.79 7.26
CA PRO A 118 13.61 -2.43 7.42
C PRO A 118 13.44 -0.94 7.22
N MET A 119 12.40 -0.54 6.49
CA MET A 119 12.06 0.87 6.34
C MET A 119 11.86 1.46 7.74
N ALA A 120 12.49 2.58 8.06
CA ALA A 120 12.34 3.25 9.37
C ALA A 120 11.09 4.15 9.44
N GLY A 121 10.32 4.22 8.35
CA GLY A 121 9.31 5.23 8.11
C GLY A 121 9.90 6.52 7.52
N TYR A 122 9.04 7.51 7.30
CA TYR A 122 9.46 8.87 6.99
C TYR A 122 10.12 9.51 8.22
N SER A 123 11.17 10.29 7.97
CA SER A 123 11.81 11.14 8.97
C SER A 123 10.82 12.18 9.50
N ARG A 124 11.12 12.67 10.70
CA ARG A 124 10.34 13.74 11.33
C ARG A 124 10.37 14.99 10.46
N GLU A 125 11.53 15.33 9.89
CA GLU A 125 11.76 16.51 9.08
C GLU A 125 10.90 16.50 7.82
N GLN A 126 10.84 15.37 7.09
CA GLN A 126 9.96 15.21 5.92
C GLN A 126 8.50 15.45 6.29
N LEU A 127 8.01 14.82 7.37
CA LEU A 127 6.62 14.93 7.80
C LEU A 127 6.27 16.32 8.32
N MET A 128 7.20 16.99 8.99
CA MET A 128 7.03 18.38 9.40
C MET A 128 6.95 19.32 8.18
N GLY A 129 7.80 19.11 7.17
CA GLY A 129 7.74 19.85 5.92
C GLY A 129 6.40 19.66 5.19
N GLU A 130 5.93 18.41 5.07
CA GLU A 130 4.61 18.11 4.51
C GLU A 130 3.47 18.81 5.29
N MET A 131 3.51 18.73 6.63
CA MET A 131 2.51 19.33 7.51
C MET A 131 2.46 20.86 7.38
N GLU A 132 3.62 21.51 7.27
CA GLU A 132 3.72 22.96 7.07
C GLU A 132 3.15 23.38 5.71
N LEU A 133 3.41 22.61 4.65
CA LEU A 133 2.81 22.84 3.34
C LEU A 133 1.28 22.72 3.39
N LYS A 134 0.74 21.72 4.10
CA LYS A 134 -0.71 21.58 4.34
C LYS A 134 -1.30 22.78 5.07
N ARG A 135 -0.68 23.19 6.19
CA ARG A 135 -1.10 24.39 6.94
C ARG A 135 -1.09 25.64 6.07
N ALA A 136 -0.04 25.79 5.25
CA ALA A 136 0.09 26.92 4.35
C ALA A 136 -0.92 26.90 3.19
N LEU A 137 -1.44 25.73 2.82
CA LEU A 137 -2.59 25.56 1.91
C LEU A 137 -3.95 25.85 2.57
N GLY A 138 -3.97 26.11 3.88
CA GLY A 138 -5.19 26.37 4.65
C GLY A 138 -5.82 25.13 5.28
N ASP A 139 -5.18 23.96 5.19
CA ASP A 139 -5.69 22.76 5.82
C ASP A 139 -5.68 22.89 7.35
N VAL A 140 -6.81 22.57 7.98
CA VAL A 140 -6.91 22.45 9.43
C VAL A 140 -6.42 21.06 9.83
N ILE A 141 -5.33 21.02 10.60
CA ILE A 141 -4.76 19.78 11.12
C ILE A 141 -5.20 19.65 12.59
N PRO A 142 -6.17 18.79 12.92
CA PRO A 142 -6.82 18.76 14.23
C PRO A 142 -6.02 18.01 15.30
N CYS A 143 -4.70 17.90 15.12
CA CYS A 143 -3.82 17.15 16.01
C CYS A 143 -2.51 17.91 16.26
N SER A 144 -1.76 17.48 17.27
CA SER A 144 -0.42 18.00 17.54
C SER A 144 0.57 17.60 16.44
N ASP A 145 1.66 18.35 16.31
CA ASP A 145 2.76 18.07 15.37
C ASP A 145 3.30 16.64 15.58
N GLU A 146 3.49 16.23 16.83
CA GLU A 146 3.99 14.91 17.21
C GLU A 146 2.99 13.80 16.90
N GLU A 147 1.69 14.07 17.05
CA GLU A 147 0.65 13.13 16.63
C GLU A 147 0.56 13.01 15.10
N TYR A 148 0.73 14.11 14.38
CA TYR A 148 0.83 14.12 12.92
C TYR A 148 2.01 13.25 12.45
N VAL A 149 3.20 13.48 13.02
CA VAL A 149 4.41 12.72 12.69
C VAL A 149 4.22 11.24 13.01
N ARG A 150 3.73 10.92 14.21
CA ARG A 150 3.50 9.52 14.62
C ARG A 150 2.51 8.79 13.72
N SER A 151 1.38 9.43 13.39
CA SER A 151 0.32 8.81 12.58
C SER A 151 0.67 8.65 11.11
N ARG A 152 1.64 9.41 10.59
CA ARG A 152 2.08 9.35 9.19
C ARG A 152 3.48 8.78 8.98
N LYS A 153 4.17 8.40 10.06
CA LYS A 153 5.50 7.78 10.03
C LYS A 153 5.60 6.68 8.97
N TRP A 154 4.56 5.87 8.82
CA TRP A 154 4.56 4.71 7.94
C TRP A 154 3.82 4.93 6.62
N GLY A 155 3.63 6.17 6.18
CA GLY A 155 3.02 6.45 4.88
C GLY A 155 1.50 6.61 4.86
N CYS A 156 0.84 6.67 6.01
CA CYS A 156 -0.61 6.90 6.06
C CYS A 156 -1.03 8.19 5.35
N SER A 157 -1.74 8.06 4.22
CA SER A 157 -2.34 9.20 3.52
C SER A 157 -3.79 9.47 3.94
N CYS A 158 -4.51 8.46 4.43
CA CYS A 158 -5.92 8.58 4.81
C CYS A 158 -6.17 9.14 6.22
N GLY A 159 -5.14 9.23 7.06
CA GLY A 159 -5.25 9.63 8.48
C GLY A 159 -5.98 8.63 9.39
N LYS A 160 -6.42 7.47 8.88
CA LYS A 160 -7.19 6.45 9.61
C LYS A 160 -6.47 5.10 9.78
N CYS A 161 -5.20 4.99 9.38
CA CYS A 161 -4.44 3.77 9.59
C CYS A 161 -4.27 3.48 11.09
N THR A 162 -4.45 2.22 11.50
CA THR A 162 -4.10 1.79 12.86
C THR A 162 -2.59 1.86 13.02
N GLU A 163 -2.15 2.56 14.08
CA GLU A 163 -0.73 2.86 14.35
C GLU A 163 0.02 3.51 13.16
N GLY A 164 -0.72 4.12 12.22
CA GLY A 164 -0.16 4.78 11.05
C GLY A 164 0.26 3.84 9.90
N TRP A 165 0.16 2.52 10.04
CA TRP A 165 0.61 1.57 9.00
C TRP A 165 -0.50 0.66 8.48
N LEU A 166 -1.39 0.14 9.33
CA LEU A 166 -2.45 -0.79 8.90
C LEU A 166 -3.68 -0.01 8.42
N SER A 167 -3.83 0.14 7.11
CA SER A 167 -4.94 0.89 6.53
C SER A 167 -6.31 0.21 6.75
N PRO A 168 -7.42 0.97 6.70
CA PRO A 168 -8.76 0.39 6.82
C PRO A 168 -9.06 -0.68 5.76
N ARG A 169 -8.63 -0.48 4.51
CA ARG A 169 -8.82 -1.45 3.43
C ARG A 169 -7.92 -2.68 3.59
N MET A 170 -6.65 -2.50 3.94
CA MET A 170 -5.77 -3.63 4.25
C MET A 170 -6.31 -4.47 5.41
N ARG A 171 -6.77 -3.83 6.50
CA ARG A 171 -7.44 -4.51 7.62
C ARG A 171 -8.66 -5.30 7.16
N PHE A 172 -9.52 -4.68 6.34
CA PHE A 172 -10.71 -5.34 5.80
C PHE A 172 -10.31 -6.57 4.98
N ARG A 173 -9.33 -6.46 4.09
CA ARG A 173 -8.84 -7.58 3.27
C ARG A 173 -8.35 -8.75 4.12
N LEU A 174 -7.51 -8.48 5.12
CA LEU A 174 -7.02 -9.53 6.04
C LEU A 174 -8.15 -10.16 6.86
N LEU A 175 -9.12 -9.35 7.32
CA LEU A 175 -10.28 -9.84 8.08
C LEU A 175 -11.13 -10.78 7.21
N THR A 176 -11.52 -10.31 6.03
CA THR A 176 -12.36 -11.07 5.09
C THR A 176 -11.69 -12.38 4.68
N ASN A 177 -10.39 -12.36 4.36
CA ASN A 177 -9.67 -13.58 4.01
C ASN A 177 -9.59 -14.56 5.18
N ALA A 178 -9.44 -14.07 6.42
CA ALA A 178 -9.47 -14.91 7.61
C ALA A 178 -10.84 -15.55 7.85
N GLU A 179 -11.94 -14.82 7.64
CA GLU A 179 -13.30 -15.34 7.78
C GLU A 179 -13.62 -16.37 6.69
N ILE A 180 -13.37 -16.03 5.43
CA ILE A 180 -13.61 -16.92 4.28
C ILE A 180 -12.81 -18.21 4.44
N TYR A 181 -11.51 -18.14 4.75
CA TYR A 181 -10.70 -19.34 4.94
C TYR A 181 -11.22 -20.19 6.10
N ALA A 182 -11.53 -19.58 7.25
CA ALA A 182 -11.98 -20.33 8.40
C ALA A 182 -13.27 -21.11 8.13
N ASP A 183 -14.17 -20.56 7.31
CA ASP A 183 -15.43 -21.19 6.95
C ASP A 183 -15.25 -22.26 5.87
N LEU A 184 -14.44 -22.00 4.84
CA LEU A 184 -14.08 -23.00 3.80
C LEU A 184 -13.34 -24.19 4.41
N ALA A 185 -12.29 -23.94 5.20
CA ALA A 185 -11.51 -24.97 5.84
C ALA A 185 -12.35 -25.79 6.83
N GLN A 186 -13.32 -25.18 7.53
CA GLN A 186 -14.24 -25.94 8.38
C GLN A 186 -15.13 -26.88 7.55
N GLY A 187 -15.53 -26.49 6.34
CA GLY A 187 -16.23 -27.36 5.40
C GLY A 187 -15.37 -28.54 4.92
N HIS A 188 -14.07 -28.30 4.67
CA HIS A 188 -13.17 -29.37 4.21
C HIS A 188 -12.89 -30.41 5.31
N GLN A 189 -12.96 -30.05 6.59
CA GLN A 189 -12.75 -30.99 7.70
C GLN A 189 -13.72 -32.17 7.71
N TYR A 190 -14.90 -32.08 7.08
CA TYR A 190 -15.85 -33.19 6.98
C TYR A 190 -15.33 -34.37 6.16
N PHE A 191 -14.35 -34.15 5.28
CA PHE A 191 -13.78 -35.21 4.43
C PHE A 191 -12.58 -35.90 5.08
N HIS A 192 -12.05 -35.36 6.18
CA HIS A 192 -10.87 -35.89 6.85
C HIS A 192 -11.24 -36.98 7.86
N LYS A 193 -10.49 -38.09 7.84
CA LYS A 193 -10.62 -39.13 8.86
C LYS A 193 -9.94 -38.68 10.15
N ALA A 194 -10.61 -38.93 11.27
CA ALA A 194 -10.05 -38.62 12.58
C ALA A 194 -8.80 -39.48 12.86
N ASN A 195 -7.75 -38.85 13.37
CA ASN A 195 -6.46 -39.46 13.76
C ASN A 195 -5.61 -40.03 12.62
N GLU A 196 -5.98 -39.82 11.36
CA GLU A 196 -5.09 -40.09 10.22
C GLU A 196 -4.33 -38.81 9.85
N ALA A 197 -3.07 -38.98 9.43
CA ALA A 197 -2.32 -37.88 8.82
C ALA A 197 -2.99 -37.50 7.49
N LEU A 198 -3.04 -36.21 7.19
CA LEU A 198 -3.50 -35.72 5.90
C LEU A 198 -2.52 -36.20 4.82
N SER A 199 -3.04 -36.54 3.64
CA SER A 199 -2.16 -36.82 2.52
C SER A 199 -1.50 -35.52 2.04
N GLU A 200 -0.36 -35.65 1.36
CA GLU A 200 0.30 -34.50 0.73
C GLU A 200 -0.62 -33.75 -0.23
N ILE A 201 -1.44 -34.49 -0.99
CA ILE A 201 -2.45 -33.91 -1.89
C ILE A 201 -3.50 -33.11 -1.09
N ASP A 202 -3.94 -33.61 0.07
CA ASP A 202 -4.89 -32.87 0.93
C ASP A 202 -4.26 -31.59 1.50
N ILE A 203 -2.96 -31.62 1.82
CA ILE A 203 -2.21 -30.46 2.34
C ILE A 203 -2.03 -29.41 1.24
N MET A 204 -1.65 -29.83 0.03
CA MET A 204 -1.49 -28.94 -1.13
C MET A 204 -2.83 -28.39 -1.63
N GLY A 205 -3.90 -29.18 -1.54
CA GLY A 205 -5.26 -28.74 -1.89
C GLY A 205 -5.86 -27.76 -0.88
N ASP A 206 -5.32 -27.69 0.34
CA ASP A 206 -5.70 -26.70 1.33
C ASP A 206 -4.83 -25.44 1.19
N VAL A 207 -5.44 -24.37 0.72
CA VAL A 207 -4.79 -23.07 0.45
C VAL A 207 -4.03 -22.47 1.64
N GLY A 208 -4.32 -22.91 2.88
CA GLY A 208 -3.65 -22.42 4.08
C GLY A 208 -2.65 -23.39 4.70
N LEU A 209 -2.76 -24.71 4.47
CA LEU A 209 -1.85 -25.69 5.06
C LEU A 209 -0.52 -25.80 4.32
N CYS A 210 -0.44 -25.37 3.05
CA CYS A 210 0.83 -25.24 2.32
C CYS A 210 1.80 -24.22 2.96
N TYR A 211 1.33 -23.38 3.88
CA TYR A 211 2.13 -22.46 4.70
C TYR A 211 2.68 -23.09 5.97
N VAL A 212 2.46 -24.38 6.19
CA VAL A 212 3.09 -25.12 7.28
C VAL A 212 4.38 -25.78 6.74
N PRO A 213 5.53 -25.65 7.42
CA PRO A 213 6.77 -26.28 6.99
C PRO A 213 6.63 -27.79 6.75
N LYS A 214 7.27 -28.30 5.70
CA LYS A 214 7.20 -29.71 5.27
C LYS A 214 7.60 -30.69 6.37
N GLU A 215 8.48 -30.30 7.28
CA GLU A 215 8.92 -31.13 8.41
C GLU A 215 7.77 -31.45 9.38
N LEU A 216 6.70 -30.64 9.38
CA LEU A 216 5.53 -30.84 10.21
C LEU A 216 4.42 -31.64 9.52
N TRP A 217 4.50 -31.85 8.20
CA TRP A 217 3.47 -32.53 7.39
C TRP A 217 3.10 -33.92 7.91
N PRO A 218 4.05 -34.78 8.35
CA PRO A 218 3.70 -36.08 8.94
C PRO A 218 2.83 -35.98 10.20
N GLY A 219 2.81 -34.83 10.87
CA GLY A 219 2.00 -34.53 12.05
C GLY A 219 0.69 -33.81 11.76
N LEU A 220 0.42 -33.43 10.50
CA LEU A 220 -0.80 -32.75 10.09
C LEU A 220 -1.95 -33.76 10.06
N CYS A 221 -2.90 -33.60 10.98
CA CYS A 221 -4.13 -34.37 11.02
C CYS A 221 -5.33 -33.43 11.18
N MET A 222 -6.54 -33.97 11.18
CA MET A 222 -7.77 -33.17 11.38
C MET A 222 -7.68 -32.25 12.62
N THR A 223 -7.13 -32.74 13.74
CA THR A 223 -7.02 -31.91 14.97
C THR A 223 -5.99 -30.79 14.83
N PHE A 224 -4.92 -30.99 14.06
CA PHE A 224 -3.97 -29.93 13.73
C PHE A 224 -4.66 -28.84 12.91
N SER A 225 -5.33 -29.23 11.81
CA SER A 225 -6.10 -28.31 10.95
C SER A 225 -7.15 -27.55 11.78
N SER A 226 -7.89 -28.22 12.68
CA SER A 226 -8.84 -27.53 13.57
C SER A 226 -8.16 -26.50 14.47
N GLY A 227 -6.95 -26.79 14.95
CA GLY A 227 -6.17 -25.83 15.73
C GLY A 227 -5.73 -24.63 14.89
N TYR A 228 -5.30 -24.86 13.65
CA TYR A 228 -4.93 -23.81 12.70
C TYR A 228 -6.11 -22.87 12.38
N ILE A 229 -7.29 -23.43 12.09
CA ILE A 229 -8.53 -22.65 11.89
C ILE A 229 -8.88 -21.82 13.12
N VAL A 230 -8.69 -22.38 14.33
CA VAL A 230 -8.94 -21.64 15.58
C VAL A 230 -7.99 -20.44 15.73
N VAL A 231 -6.74 -20.55 15.29
CA VAL A 231 -5.77 -19.44 15.22
C VAL A 231 -6.25 -18.38 14.22
N ILE A 232 -6.64 -18.77 13.00
CA ILE A 232 -7.18 -17.84 11.99
C ILE A 232 -8.41 -17.10 12.51
N ARG A 233 -9.35 -17.79 13.17
CA ARG A 233 -10.53 -17.14 13.79
C ARG A 233 -10.16 -16.18 14.92
N ALA A 234 -9.11 -16.46 15.67
CA ALA A 234 -8.62 -15.52 16.68
C ALA A 234 -8.04 -14.25 16.01
N ILE A 235 -7.32 -14.40 14.89
CA ILE A 235 -6.83 -13.29 14.07
C ILE A 235 -8.01 -12.44 13.56
N ALA A 236 -9.04 -13.06 13.00
CA ALA A 236 -10.25 -12.37 12.53
C ALA A 236 -10.92 -11.54 13.66
N ARG A 237 -11.15 -12.14 14.84
CA ARG A 237 -11.72 -11.42 16.00
C ARG A 237 -10.88 -10.23 16.46
N ILE A 238 -9.55 -10.31 16.33
CA ILE A 238 -8.67 -9.18 16.66
C ILE A 238 -8.80 -8.09 15.60
N LEU A 239 -8.83 -8.45 14.32
CA LEU A 239 -8.97 -7.50 13.21
C LEU A 239 -10.32 -6.77 13.20
N GLU A 240 -11.38 -7.42 13.69
CA GLU A 240 -12.71 -6.84 13.82
C GLU A 240 -12.76 -5.70 14.87
N ARG A 241 -11.92 -5.77 15.92
CA ARG A 241 -11.85 -4.74 16.95
C ARG A 241 -11.26 -3.44 16.38
N PRO A 242 -11.80 -2.27 16.75
CA PRO A 242 -11.13 -1.00 16.47
C PRO A 242 -9.70 -1.03 17.00
N HIS A 243 -8.74 -0.73 16.14
CA HIS A 243 -7.31 -0.72 16.45
C HIS A 243 -6.67 -2.07 16.81
N GLY A 244 -7.35 -3.20 16.67
CA GLY A 244 -6.75 -4.51 16.97
C GLY A 244 -5.67 -4.88 15.95
N ILE A 245 -4.51 -5.37 16.40
CA ILE A 245 -3.41 -5.82 15.54
C ILE A 245 -3.08 -7.27 15.93
N PRO A 246 -3.18 -8.23 14.99
CA PRO A 246 -3.03 -9.65 15.31
C PRO A 246 -1.56 -10.09 15.36
N THR A 247 -0.76 -9.52 16.27
CA THR A 247 0.61 -10.02 16.51
C THR A 247 0.57 -11.36 17.25
N PRO A 248 1.61 -12.21 17.15
CA PRO A 248 1.64 -13.51 17.84
C PRO A 248 1.33 -13.43 19.35
N PRO A 249 1.89 -12.47 20.12
CA PRO A 249 1.53 -12.32 21.53
C PRO A 249 0.05 -11.96 21.76
N ILE A 250 -0.54 -11.13 20.91
CA ILE A 250 -1.95 -10.71 21.03
C ILE A 250 -2.88 -11.85 20.65
N VAL A 251 -2.58 -12.60 19.58
CA VAL A 251 -3.33 -13.80 19.18
C VAL A 251 -3.28 -14.87 20.26
N LEU A 252 -2.10 -15.10 20.85
CA LEU A 252 -1.96 -16.06 21.96
C LEU A 252 -2.76 -15.63 23.20
N ALA A 253 -2.80 -14.33 23.52
CA ALA A 253 -3.61 -13.80 24.60
C ALA A 253 -5.12 -13.96 24.32
N GLU A 254 -5.55 -13.71 23.09
CA GLU A 254 -6.93 -13.90 22.64
C GLU A 254 -7.38 -15.35 22.81
N LEU A 255 -6.54 -16.31 22.41
CA LEU A 255 -6.79 -17.74 22.58
C LEU A 255 -6.89 -18.18 24.05
N ARG A 256 -6.24 -17.45 24.96
CA ARG A 256 -6.24 -17.73 26.41
C ARG A 256 -7.36 -17.04 27.18
N SER A 257 -7.99 -16.02 26.60
CA SER A 257 -8.97 -15.16 27.26
C SER A 257 -10.25 -15.85 27.74
N GLY A 258 -10.48 -17.12 27.37
CA GLY A 258 -11.68 -17.87 27.73
C GLY A 258 -12.88 -17.61 26.81
N ASN A 259 -12.75 -16.71 25.83
CA ASN A 259 -13.75 -16.47 24.78
C ASN A 259 -13.83 -17.62 23.76
N VAL A 260 -12.91 -18.59 23.84
CA VAL A 260 -12.85 -19.76 22.99
C VAL A 260 -13.36 -20.96 23.77
N ASN A 261 -14.27 -21.74 23.17
CA ASN A 261 -14.80 -22.93 23.84
C ASN A 261 -13.68 -23.96 24.15
N SER A 262 -13.97 -24.87 25.09
CA SER A 262 -12.97 -25.85 25.57
C SER A 262 -12.42 -26.76 24.46
N SER A 263 -13.23 -27.07 23.45
CA SER A 263 -12.81 -27.89 22.31
C SER A 263 -11.80 -27.16 21.43
N ALA A 264 -12.11 -25.92 21.04
CA ALA A 264 -11.23 -25.07 20.24
C ALA A 264 -9.92 -24.75 20.99
N THR A 265 -9.98 -24.57 22.32
CA THR A 265 -8.78 -24.42 23.15
C THR A 265 -7.88 -25.66 23.09
N ARG A 266 -8.46 -26.87 23.10
CA ARG A 266 -7.69 -28.12 22.95
C ARG A 266 -7.09 -28.25 21.56
N ALA A 267 -7.83 -27.90 20.51
CA ALA A 267 -7.34 -27.94 19.13
C ALA A 267 -6.17 -26.96 18.92
N ALA A 268 -6.30 -25.70 19.37
CA ALA A 268 -5.21 -24.73 19.31
C ALA A 268 -3.97 -25.20 20.09
N ARG A 269 -4.15 -25.78 21.27
CA ARG A 269 -3.04 -26.38 22.03
C ARG A 269 -2.36 -27.50 21.27
N PHE A 270 -3.13 -28.37 20.61
CA PHE A 270 -2.59 -29.46 19.79
C PHE A 270 -1.76 -28.93 18.63
N PHE A 271 -2.26 -27.91 17.91
CA PHE A 271 -1.52 -27.22 16.86
C PHE A 271 -0.15 -26.73 17.34
N PHE A 272 -0.09 -25.99 18.46
CA PHE A 272 1.18 -25.52 19.03
C PHE A 272 2.09 -26.65 19.50
N GLN A 273 1.53 -27.71 20.11
CA GLN A 273 2.31 -28.88 20.56
C GLN A 273 2.96 -29.64 19.40
N LYS A 274 2.39 -29.53 18.20
CA LYS A 274 2.91 -30.15 16.98
C LYS A 274 3.82 -29.22 16.17
N GLY A 275 4.26 -28.11 16.76
CA GLY A 275 5.20 -27.18 16.12
C GLY A 275 4.53 -26.12 15.25
N GLY A 276 3.20 -26.09 15.18
CA GLY A 276 2.47 -25.02 14.50
C GLY A 276 2.75 -23.65 15.13
N GLN A 277 2.86 -22.62 14.31
CA GLN A 277 3.14 -21.25 14.72
C GLN A 277 2.04 -20.29 14.27
N ILE A 278 1.84 -19.18 14.99
CA ILE A 278 0.83 -18.16 14.62
C ILE A 278 1.24 -17.47 13.32
N GLU A 279 2.54 -17.36 13.14
CA GLU A 279 3.23 -16.78 12.01
C GLU A 279 2.87 -17.50 10.70
N HIS A 280 2.73 -18.83 10.68
CA HIS A 280 2.25 -19.56 9.50
C HIS A 280 0.86 -19.06 9.04
N ALA A 281 -0.04 -18.81 9.99
CA ALA A 281 -1.38 -18.31 9.73
C ALA A 281 -1.37 -16.84 9.25
N LEU A 282 -0.52 -16.00 9.85
CA LEU A 282 -0.35 -14.60 9.43
C LEU A 282 0.29 -14.51 8.05
N ASP A 283 1.23 -15.41 7.75
CA ASP A 283 1.91 -15.50 6.47
C ASP A 283 0.93 -15.83 5.35
N TYR A 284 0.16 -16.91 5.53
CA TYR A 284 -0.95 -17.27 4.65
C TYR A 284 -1.88 -16.07 4.39
N LEU A 285 -2.39 -15.43 5.45
CA LEU A 285 -3.36 -14.35 5.29
C LEU A 285 -2.80 -13.15 4.54
N THR A 286 -1.53 -12.80 4.79
CA THR A 286 -0.90 -11.65 4.13
C THR A 286 -0.51 -11.95 2.70
N ASN A 287 0.05 -13.13 2.41
CA ASN A 287 0.38 -13.54 1.05
C ASN A 287 -0.89 -13.71 0.21
N PHE A 288 -1.89 -14.46 0.71
CA PHE A 288 -3.14 -14.66 -0.03
C PHE A 288 -3.87 -13.34 -0.30
N ALA A 289 -3.84 -12.41 0.67
CA ALA A 289 -4.36 -11.07 0.45
C ALA A 289 -3.56 -10.27 -0.59
N GLU A 290 -2.25 -10.49 -0.71
CA GLU A 290 -1.39 -9.88 -1.73
C GLU A 290 -1.66 -10.43 -3.12
N VAL A 291 -1.71 -11.76 -3.25
CA VAL A 291 -2.08 -12.46 -4.49
C VAL A 291 -3.44 -12.00 -5.00
N GLN A 292 -4.44 -11.87 -4.14
CA GLN A 292 -5.77 -11.43 -4.58
C GLN A 292 -5.93 -9.91 -4.80
N SER A 293 -4.87 -9.13 -4.54
CA SER A 293 -4.91 -7.68 -4.65
C SER A 293 -4.59 -7.20 -6.06
N PRO A 294 -4.66 -5.88 -6.35
CA PRO A 294 -4.16 -5.31 -7.60
C PRO A 294 -2.66 -5.55 -7.89
N LEU A 295 -1.90 -6.12 -6.95
CA LEU A 295 -0.52 -6.57 -7.18
C LEU A 295 -0.43 -7.99 -7.75
N GLY A 296 -1.51 -8.79 -7.65
CA GLY A 296 -1.62 -10.12 -8.22
C GLY A 296 -2.82 -10.20 -9.18
N ASP A 297 -3.79 -11.07 -8.91
CA ASP A 297 -4.93 -11.32 -9.81
C ASP A 297 -6.02 -10.24 -9.78
N GLY A 298 -6.13 -9.47 -8.69
CA GLY A 298 -7.15 -8.42 -8.50
C GLY A 298 -8.56 -8.92 -8.15
N ASP A 299 -8.77 -10.23 -7.96
CA ASP A 299 -10.07 -10.86 -7.75
C ASP A 299 -10.78 -10.34 -6.50
N PHE A 300 -10.03 -10.02 -5.45
CA PHE A 300 -10.59 -9.45 -4.23
C PHE A 300 -11.26 -8.10 -4.54
N ASP A 301 -10.55 -7.21 -5.21
CA ASP A 301 -11.02 -5.86 -5.47
C ASP A 301 -12.21 -5.88 -6.45
N ASP A 302 -12.19 -6.72 -7.46
CA ASP A 302 -13.31 -6.85 -8.39
C ASP A 302 -14.57 -7.42 -7.71
N SER A 303 -14.40 -8.40 -6.82
CA SER A 303 -15.48 -8.96 -6.01
C SER A 303 -16.12 -7.90 -5.11
N TRP A 304 -15.33 -7.08 -4.43
CA TRP A 304 -15.83 -6.11 -3.45
C TRP A 304 -16.17 -4.73 -4.04
N ASN A 305 -15.73 -4.42 -5.26
CA ASN A 305 -16.15 -3.21 -5.99
C ASN A 305 -17.47 -3.39 -6.77
N GLY A 306 -18.08 -4.58 -6.70
CA GLY A 306 -19.36 -4.88 -7.36
C GLY A 306 -19.24 -5.25 -8.84
N LYS A 307 -18.03 -5.63 -9.29
CA LYS A 307 -17.80 -6.22 -10.62
C LYS A 307 -17.89 -7.75 -10.61
N GLY A 308 -17.79 -8.37 -9.43
CA GLY A 308 -17.80 -9.81 -9.27
C GLY A 308 -19.17 -10.47 -9.44
N MET A 309 -19.18 -11.79 -9.25
CA MET A 309 -20.32 -12.69 -9.50
C MET A 309 -21.55 -12.40 -8.62
N TYR A 310 -21.36 -11.71 -7.49
CA TYR A 310 -22.43 -11.35 -6.56
C TYR A 310 -23.03 -10.01 -6.96
N LYS A 311 -24.07 -10.04 -7.79
CA LYS A 311 -24.91 -8.85 -7.99
C LYS A 311 -25.51 -8.49 -6.62
N ASP A 312 -25.24 -7.26 -6.18
CA ASP A 312 -25.68 -6.71 -4.90
C ASP A 312 -27.21 -6.76 -4.82
N ASP A 313 -27.80 -7.83 -4.26
CA ASP A 313 -29.19 -7.79 -3.80
C ASP A 313 -29.26 -6.76 -2.66
N PRO A 314 -29.99 -5.64 -2.82
CA PRO A 314 -30.01 -4.57 -1.84
C PRO A 314 -30.51 -5.08 -0.49
N GLY A 315 -29.61 -5.14 0.49
CA GLY A 315 -29.92 -5.63 1.84
C GLY A 315 -29.37 -7.01 2.17
N SER A 316 -28.75 -7.72 1.21
CA SER A 316 -27.98 -8.91 1.53
C SER A 316 -26.78 -8.57 2.45
N PRO A 317 -26.36 -9.49 3.34
CA PRO A 317 -25.16 -9.29 4.17
C PRO A 317 -23.91 -8.99 3.35
N VAL A 318 -23.82 -9.53 2.13
CA VAL A 318 -22.74 -9.27 1.17
C VAL A 318 -22.76 -7.81 0.70
N ALA A 319 -23.93 -7.27 0.34
CA ALA A 319 -24.07 -5.87 -0.07
C ALA A 319 -23.66 -4.89 1.04
N VAL A 320 -24.02 -5.18 2.30
CA VAL A 320 -23.62 -4.36 3.46
C VAL A 320 -22.09 -4.38 3.64
N THR A 321 -21.48 -5.55 3.49
CA THR A 321 -20.03 -5.74 3.64
C THR A 321 -19.26 -5.10 2.48
N SER A 322 -19.78 -5.19 1.27
CA SER A 322 -19.28 -4.50 0.06
C SER A 322 -19.37 -2.98 0.19
N LEU A 323 -20.45 -2.45 0.77
CA LEU A 323 -20.53 -1.03 1.08
C LEU A 323 -19.45 -0.59 2.07
N LYS A 324 -19.13 -1.39 3.09
CA LYS A 324 -18.04 -1.11 4.04
C LYS A 324 -16.68 -1.02 3.34
N TRP A 325 -16.41 -1.88 2.37
CA TRP A 325 -15.20 -1.81 1.53
C TRP A 325 -15.17 -0.53 0.67
N ARG A 326 -16.21 -0.29 -0.11
CA ARG A 326 -16.28 0.85 -1.05
C ARG A 326 -16.19 2.20 -0.34
N THR A 327 -16.75 2.29 0.86
CA THR A 327 -16.71 3.52 1.69
C THR A 327 -15.47 3.64 2.56
N ALA A 328 -14.65 2.59 2.68
CA ALA A 328 -13.39 2.68 3.39
C ALA A 328 -12.43 3.65 2.65
N PRO A 329 -11.76 4.56 3.37
CA PRO A 329 -10.91 5.56 2.74
C PRO A 329 -9.69 4.88 2.11
N VAL A 330 -9.39 5.30 0.88
CA VAL A 330 -8.18 4.89 0.14
C VAL A 330 -6.94 5.42 0.87
N CYS A 331 -5.91 4.60 0.95
CA CYS A 331 -4.64 4.94 1.58
C CYS A 331 -3.46 4.42 0.75
N ASP A 332 -2.33 5.12 0.82
CA ASP A 332 -1.06 4.70 0.22
C ASP A 332 -0.57 3.37 0.84
N ASN A 333 -1.06 3.02 2.04
CA ASN A 333 -0.74 1.77 2.72
C ASN A 333 -1.66 0.59 2.36
N ASP A 334 -2.62 0.76 1.44
CA ASP A 334 -3.58 -0.29 1.08
C ASP A 334 -2.92 -1.53 0.42
N LEU A 335 -1.73 -1.35 -0.16
CA LEU A 335 -0.97 -2.41 -0.86
C LEU A 335 0.44 -2.61 -0.29
N GLU A 336 0.71 -2.10 0.91
CA GLU A 336 2.03 -2.19 1.55
C GLU A 336 2.19 -3.49 2.34
N PHE A 337 2.01 -4.65 1.69
CA PHE A 337 2.00 -5.97 2.32
C PHE A 337 3.30 -6.30 3.05
N ARG A 338 4.46 -6.01 2.44
CA ARG A 338 5.76 -6.22 3.09
C ARG A 338 5.88 -5.45 4.41
N MET A 339 5.38 -4.22 4.47
CA MET A 339 5.37 -3.43 5.71
C MET A 339 4.44 -4.07 6.75
N VAL A 340 3.24 -4.50 6.32
CA VAL A 340 2.25 -5.17 7.18
C VAL A 340 2.84 -6.44 7.79
N ARG A 341 3.45 -7.30 6.97
CA ARG A 341 4.11 -8.56 7.37
C ARG A 341 5.11 -8.34 8.50
N ARG A 342 6.04 -7.38 8.34
CA ARG A 342 7.02 -7.02 9.38
C ARG A 342 6.36 -6.58 10.69
N HIS A 343 5.35 -5.73 10.62
CA HIS A 343 4.64 -5.26 11.81
C HIS A 343 3.81 -6.34 12.51
N LEU A 344 3.44 -7.40 11.77
CA LEU A 344 2.81 -8.60 12.32
C LEU A 344 3.82 -9.59 12.91
N GLY A 345 5.13 -9.33 12.79
CA GLY A 345 6.19 -10.21 13.31
C GLY A 345 6.73 -11.22 12.30
N LEU A 346 6.35 -11.11 11.02
CA LEU A 346 6.92 -11.91 9.95
C LEU A 346 8.22 -11.26 9.47
N HIS A 347 9.34 -11.82 9.89
CA HIS A 347 10.67 -11.30 9.54
C HIS A 347 11.03 -11.62 8.08
N ASP A 348 11.64 -10.67 7.38
CA ASP A 348 12.04 -10.79 5.97
C ASP A 348 13.17 -11.83 5.73
N ASP A 349 13.93 -12.19 6.77
CA ASP A 349 15.05 -13.12 6.72
C ASP A 349 14.61 -14.59 6.85
N GLN A 350 13.33 -14.82 7.10
CA GLN A 350 12.74 -16.14 7.24
C GLN A 350 11.71 -16.37 6.14
N ARG A 351 11.85 -17.50 5.43
CA ARG A 351 10.76 -18.02 4.59
C ARG A 351 9.67 -18.56 5.50
N TRP A 352 8.46 -18.03 5.35
CA TRP A 352 7.29 -18.42 6.15
C TRP A 352 6.29 -19.29 5.39
N GLY A 353 6.38 -19.34 4.06
CA GLY A 353 5.51 -20.08 3.16
C GLY A 353 5.33 -19.33 1.82
N PRO A 354 4.57 -19.92 0.88
CA PRO A 354 4.18 -21.33 0.89
C PRO A 354 5.41 -22.24 0.71
N TYR A 355 5.34 -23.48 1.20
CA TYR A 355 6.47 -24.43 1.22
C TYR A 355 6.40 -25.50 0.11
N ASP A 356 5.35 -25.51 -0.69
CA ASP A 356 5.15 -26.43 -1.82
C ASP A 356 5.89 -26.00 -3.10
N GLU A 357 6.21 -24.71 -3.26
CA GLU A 357 6.86 -24.12 -4.45
C GLU A 357 8.29 -24.56 -4.77
N GLU A 358 8.86 -25.56 -4.09
CA GLU A 358 10.25 -26.04 -4.36
C GLU A 358 10.44 -26.75 -5.72
N GLY A 359 9.46 -26.67 -6.64
CA GLY A 359 9.56 -27.28 -7.97
C GLY A 359 8.89 -26.53 -9.12
N ALA A 360 8.36 -25.31 -8.91
CA ALA A 360 7.63 -24.57 -9.95
C ALA A 360 8.41 -23.38 -10.54
N GLY A 361 9.68 -23.20 -10.17
CA GLY A 361 10.44 -21.97 -10.41
C GLY A 361 11.70 -22.09 -11.27
N GLU A 362 11.96 -23.24 -11.88
CA GLU A 362 13.04 -23.44 -12.86
C GLU A 362 12.56 -24.41 -13.96
N GLU A 363 11.34 -24.23 -14.46
CA GLU A 363 11.09 -24.63 -15.85
C GLU A 363 11.81 -23.56 -16.68
N ASP A 364 13.04 -23.87 -17.06
CA ASP A 364 13.82 -23.14 -18.05
C ASP A 364 12.90 -22.94 -19.28
N ASP A 365 12.38 -21.72 -19.46
CA ASP A 365 11.81 -21.17 -20.70
C ASP A 365 12.92 -21.08 -21.79
N ASP A 366 13.76 -22.11 -21.90
CA ASP A 366 14.68 -22.41 -22.99
C ASP A 366 13.99 -23.41 -23.96
N GLU A 367 12.66 -23.38 -24.08
CA GLU A 367 12.01 -23.85 -25.31
C GLU A 367 12.23 -22.79 -26.37
N ASP A 368 13.42 -22.87 -26.97
CA ASP A 368 13.74 -22.35 -28.29
C ASP A 368 12.56 -22.66 -29.23
N GLU A 369 11.65 -21.69 -29.39
CA GLU A 369 10.75 -21.62 -30.54
C GLU A 369 11.64 -21.48 -31.77
N GLU A 370 12.06 -22.63 -32.32
CA GLU A 370 12.60 -22.70 -33.67
C GLU A 370 11.58 -22.02 -34.60
N GLU A 371 12.01 -20.90 -35.15
CA GLU A 371 11.35 -20.12 -36.19
C GLU A 371 10.99 -21.04 -37.37
N ASP A 372 9.77 -21.59 -37.38
CA ASP A 372 9.16 -22.10 -38.60
C ASP A 372 8.72 -20.88 -39.45
N GLU A 373 9.72 -20.31 -40.13
CA GLU A 373 9.57 -19.48 -41.33
C GLU A 373 8.88 -20.29 -42.44
N GLU A 374 7.55 -20.26 -42.54
CA GLU A 374 6.85 -20.54 -43.80
C GLU A 374 5.76 -19.48 -44.03
N GLU A 375 6.10 -18.48 -44.84
CA GLU A 375 5.64 -18.29 -46.23
C GLU A 375 4.29 -17.57 -46.37
N ASP A 376 4.39 -16.29 -46.75
CA ASP A 376 3.65 -15.63 -47.82
C ASP A 376 2.18 -16.04 -48.06
N GLU A 377 1.22 -15.17 -47.69
CA GLU A 377 0.11 -14.83 -48.61
C GLU A 377 -0.30 -13.36 -48.47
N GLU A 378 0.01 -12.60 -49.53
CA GLU A 378 -0.54 -11.29 -49.83
C GLU A 378 -2.08 -11.35 -49.86
N PHE A 379 -2.77 -10.63 -48.97
CA PHE A 379 -4.16 -10.25 -49.21
C PHE A 379 -4.28 -8.74 -49.42
N GLU A 380 -4.44 -8.43 -50.71
CA GLU A 380 -4.82 -7.15 -51.25
C GLU A 380 -6.09 -6.59 -50.58
N ASN A 381 -5.95 -5.38 -50.06
CA ASN A 381 -6.79 -4.23 -50.41
C ASN A 381 -8.27 -4.53 -50.76
N ASN A 382 -9.18 -4.22 -49.84
CA ASN A 382 -10.46 -3.67 -50.26
C ASN A 382 -10.96 -2.63 -49.25
N GLY A 383 -10.92 -1.38 -49.68
CA GLY A 383 -11.52 -0.26 -48.96
C GLY A 383 -13.03 -0.47 -48.83
N MET A 384 -13.53 -0.31 -47.61
CA MET A 384 -14.95 -0.18 -47.35
C MET A 384 -15.20 1.19 -46.73
N VAL A 385 -15.66 2.09 -47.58
CA VAL A 385 -16.32 3.35 -47.24
C VAL A 385 -17.79 3.03 -46.99
N VAL A 386 -18.30 3.31 -45.80
CA VAL A 386 -19.73 3.48 -45.46
C VAL A 386 -19.80 3.82 -43.97
N ASP A 387 -20.69 4.63 -43.45
CA ASP A 387 -21.40 5.81 -43.90
C ASP A 387 -21.84 6.44 -42.58
N ALA A 388 -21.81 7.77 -42.48
CA ALA A 388 -22.33 8.46 -41.31
C ALA A 388 -23.86 8.44 -41.40
N GLU A 389 -24.50 7.71 -40.48
CA GLU A 389 -25.92 7.91 -40.20
C GLU A 389 -26.03 8.76 -38.93
N GLU A 390 -26.62 9.92 -39.15
CA GLU A 390 -27.16 10.87 -38.19
C GLU A 390 -28.35 10.18 -37.49
N ASP A 391 -28.23 9.92 -36.18
CA ASP A 391 -29.41 9.58 -35.39
C ASP A 391 -29.97 10.86 -34.78
N GLU A 392 -31.18 11.15 -35.23
CA GLU A 392 -32.01 12.31 -34.99
C GLU A 392 -32.48 12.41 -33.53
N ASP A 393 -32.67 13.66 -33.13
CA ASP A 393 -33.35 14.10 -31.93
C ASP A 393 -34.80 13.55 -31.89
N GLU A 394 -35.18 12.88 -30.79
CA GLU A 394 -36.59 12.79 -30.39
C GLU A 394 -36.76 13.38 -28.98
N ASP A 395 -37.20 14.64 -29.00
CA ASP A 395 -37.91 15.30 -27.91
C ASP A 395 -39.24 14.55 -27.66
N GLU A 396 -39.40 13.98 -26.46
CA GLU A 396 -40.73 13.73 -25.90
C GLU A 396 -40.84 14.46 -24.55
N ASP A 397 -41.33 15.70 -24.65
CA ASP A 397 -42.20 16.29 -23.65
C ASP A 397 -43.46 15.43 -23.49
N GLU A 398 -43.75 14.90 -22.31
CA GLU A 398 -45.15 14.72 -21.91
C GLU A 398 -45.38 14.96 -20.41
N GLU A 399 -46.41 15.77 -20.18
CA GLU A 399 -46.86 16.39 -18.96
C GLU A 399 -47.42 15.40 -17.93
N LEU A 400 -47.18 15.64 -16.63
CA LEU A 400 -48.19 15.98 -15.60
C LEU A 400 -47.61 16.08 -14.18
#